data_AF-A0A7W0R9I9-F1
#
_entry.id   AF-A0A7W0R9I9-F1
#
_cell.length_a   1.000
_cell.length_b   1.000
_cell.length_c   1.000
_cell.angle_alpha   90.00
_cell.angle_beta   90.00
_cell.angle_gamma   90.00
#
_symmetry.space_group_name_H-M   'P 1'
#
loop_
_entity.id
_entity.type
_entity.pdbx_description
1 polymer ?
#
loop_
_entity_poly.entity_id
_entity_poly.type
_entity_poly.pdbx_seq_one_letter_code
_entity_poly.pdbx_strand_id
1 'polypeptide(L)'
;MTSVEHDPRVDELRRQLRSLGYLDAGVDRFVLGPARSARRPMVIAALAALRVGFIAAVLLGPAVAVGIGTRLPGLVTGPRDAAVVALYLGVLFGLAVSVFTFIASASVARFASVARRARLLSRVAGSLVALTCLVYLTLWWSSANAGLAWSAPGWTAFALGIAVAISLLLGHAVAITAFAVIAAGRPVDALSAAPVSSGWPLSIVAGVVAFAGASALLFLTAPSAPTGIARPQLAVVSASVRVKLIAIDGFDPTVFDRLSAEGRLPALSALLARGRVRVEPDALRDPARAWMTVATGQPPRVHGVHGLETRRVPGLQGAVASGDERGFGRAIRGATDLLRLTRPAVASGSELRAKTVWEVAADAGLRAAVVNWWATWPAGTGANEPTVVSDRAVLRLERGGTLNAEIGPAKLYEKLRAEWPAIKTEAGALVQAFMPAGTDRPTATVLRRSAELDALQLALAARLQSDAPDLLAVYLPGLDIAQHTLLASGSGGSPSAMAAHLDGLREYYVFLDAVLKDAIVPRRDELIVLVTQPGRLPSDVQGLAGVAGGAAAIRLDASARGVDVAPTILHALGVPVSRDLAGEPLVELFSPDFIQAFPVRYVPTYGPRASRASLRQGQPLDQEMIDRLRSLGYVR
;
A
#
# COMPACT_ATOMS: atom_id res chain seq x y z
N MET A 1 -49.75 -31.28 6.25
CA MET A 1 -49.35 -31.42 7.67
C MET A 1 -48.86 -32.85 7.86
N THR A 2 -47.56 -33.09 7.67
CA THR A 2 -46.92 -34.38 7.89
C THR A 2 -46.55 -34.47 9.37
N SER A 3 -47.10 -35.46 10.06
CA SER A 3 -46.76 -35.81 11.43
C SER A 3 -45.27 -36.12 11.53
N VAL A 4 -44.52 -35.23 12.18
CA VAL A 4 -43.13 -35.48 12.54
C VAL A 4 -43.14 -36.61 13.58
N GLU A 5 -42.71 -37.79 13.13
CA GLU A 5 -42.51 -38.98 13.94
C GLU A 5 -41.66 -38.65 15.19
N HIS A 6 -42.27 -38.77 16.38
CA HIS A 6 -41.68 -38.38 17.66
C HIS A 6 -40.72 -39.48 18.12
N ASP A 7 -39.41 -39.27 17.97
CA ASP A 7 -38.38 -40.26 18.33
C ASP A 7 -38.00 -40.16 19.82
N PRO A 8 -38.35 -41.16 20.66
CA PRO A 8 -38.11 -41.13 22.10
C PRO A 8 -36.61 -41.03 22.48
N ARG A 9 -35.70 -41.40 21.58
CA ARG A 9 -34.23 -41.29 21.82
C ARG A 9 -33.75 -39.85 21.85
N VAL A 10 -34.39 -38.95 21.09
CA VAL A 10 -34.03 -37.53 21.03
C VAL A 10 -34.48 -36.81 22.30
N ASP A 11 -35.66 -37.13 22.81
CA ASP A 11 -36.17 -36.55 24.06
C ASP A 11 -35.43 -37.08 25.30
N GLU A 12 -34.94 -38.31 25.26
CA GLU A 12 -34.06 -38.88 26.29
C GLU A 12 -32.69 -38.20 26.30
N LEU A 13 -32.04 -38.03 25.14
CA LEU A 13 -30.79 -37.27 25.02
C LEU A 13 -30.97 -35.82 25.53
N ARG A 14 -32.12 -35.20 25.24
CA ARG A 14 -32.47 -33.86 25.73
C ARG A 14 -32.60 -33.82 27.26
N ARG A 15 -33.32 -34.76 27.86
CA ARG A 15 -33.45 -34.86 29.34
C ARG A 15 -32.09 -35.08 29.99
N GLN A 16 -31.24 -35.90 29.40
CA GLN A 16 -29.90 -36.18 29.91
C GLN A 16 -28.98 -34.95 29.85
N LEU A 17 -28.91 -34.26 28.70
CA LEU A 17 -28.13 -33.03 28.57
C LEU A 17 -28.62 -31.92 29.51
N ARG A 18 -29.93 -31.83 29.74
CA ARG A 18 -30.52 -30.88 30.70
C ARG A 18 -30.20 -31.24 32.14
N SER A 19 -30.28 -32.52 32.51
CA SER A 19 -29.91 -33.00 33.86
C SER A 19 -28.42 -32.80 34.19
N LEU A 20 -27.58 -32.72 33.17
CA LEU A 20 -26.14 -32.49 33.27
C LEU A 20 -25.75 -31.00 33.17
N GLY A 21 -26.73 -30.09 33.05
CA GLY A 21 -26.51 -28.63 32.98
C GLY A 21 -26.08 -28.07 31.62
N TYR A 22 -25.99 -28.90 30.57
CA TYR A 22 -25.52 -28.49 29.22
C TYR A 22 -26.59 -27.79 28.35
N LEU A 23 -27.77 -27.49 28.90
CA LEU A 23 -28.86 -26.81 28.15
C LEU A 23 -29.38 -25.53 28.82
N ASP A 24 -28.76 -25.15 29.94
CA ASP A 24 -29.18 -23.99 30.74
C ASP A 24 -28.44 -22.70 30.32
N ALA A 25 -27.24 -22.82 29.72
CA ALA A 25 -26.50 -21.68 29.17
C ALA A 25 -26.86 -21.40 27.70
N GLY A 26 -26.85 -20.11 27.32
CA GLY A 26 -27.23 -19.66 25.97
C GLY A 26 -26.32 -20.18 24.84
N VAL A 27 -25.02 -20.32 25.11
CA VAL A 27 -24.02 -20.81 24.14
C VAL A 27 -24.24 -22.30 23.85
N ASP A 28 -24.49 -23.11 24.88
CA ASP A 28 -24.65 -24.55 24.74
C ASP A 28 -25.92 -24.91 23.94
N ARG A 29 -27.01 -24.16 24.20
CA ARG A 29 -28.26 -24.25 23.43
C ARG A 29 -28.04 -23.90 21.97
N PHE A 30 -27.22 -22.90 21.68
CA PHE A 30 -26.88 -22.51 20.32
C PHE A 30 -26.04 -23.59 19.64
N VAL A 31 -24.94 -24.05 20.24
CA VAL A 31 -24.06 -25.05 19.63
C VAL A 31 -24.78 -26.37 19.34
N LEU A 32 -25.62 -26.84 20.29
CA LEU A 32 -26.31 -28.13 20.19
C LEU A 32 -27.71 -28.06 19.57
N GLY A 33 -28.19 -26.88 19.18
CA GLY A 33 -29.53 -26.69 18.63
C GLY A 33 -29.91 -27.58 17.41
N PRO A 34 -29.02 -27.92 16.47
CA PRO A 34 -29.32 -28.81 15.33
C PRO A 34 -29.26 -30.30 15.68
N ALA A 35 -28.64 -30.67 16.80
CA ALA A 35 -28.60 -32.06 17.28
C ALA A 35 -30.01 -32.57 17.65
N ARG A 36 -31.03 -31.70 17.59
CA ARG A 36 -32.44 -31.99 17.86
C ARG A 36 -33.15 -32.79 16.76
N SER A 37 -32.56 -32.95 15.56
CA SER A 37 -33.23 -33.62 14.43
C SER A 37 -32.36 -34.62 13.65
N ALA A 38 -31.08 -34.80 14.01
CA ALA A 38 -30.14 -35.62 13.23
C ALA A 38 -29.87 -37.00 13.86
N ARG A 39 -30.00 -38.08 13.06
CA ARG A 39 -29.89 -39.49 13.50
C ARG A 39 -28.45 -40.07 13.47
N ARG A 40 -27.42 -39.31 13.07
CA ARG A 40 -26.02 -39.81 12.92
C ARG A 40 -24.99 -38.94 13.65
N PRO A 41 -24.07 -39.51 14.47
CA PRO A 41 -23.06 -38.75 15.22
C PRO A 41 -22.19 -37.81 14.39
N MET A 42 -21.85 -38.19 13.15
CA MET A 42 -21.06 -37.36 12.23
C MET A 42 -21.83 -36.12 11.74
N VAL A 43 -23.16 -36.21 11.59
CA VAL A 43 -23.99 -35.06 11.19
C VAL A 43 -24.11 -34.07 12.35
N ILE A 44 -24.23 -34.58 13.58
CA ILE A 44 -24.20 -33.74 14.80
C ILE A 44 -22.85 -33.02 14.92
N ALA A 45 -21.74 -33.74 14.70
CA ALA A 45 -20.40 -33.15 14.70
C ALA A 45 -20.27 -32.03 13.66
N ALA A 46 -20.76 -32.26 12.44
CA ALA A 46 -20.69 -31.26 11.36
C ALA A 46 -21.52 -30.00 11.66
N LEU A 47 -22.77 -30.17 12.11
CA LEU A 47 -23.66 -29.03 12.38
C LEU A 47 -23.21 -28.22 13.61
N ALA A 48 -22.73 -28.90 14.65
CA ALA A 48 -22.17 -28.23 15.82
C ALA A 48 -20.86 -27.52 15.47
N ALA A 49 -19.98 -28.15 14.68
CA ALA A 49 -18.74 -27.55 14.21
C ALA A 49 -18.98 -26.26 13.41
N LEU A 50 -19.98 -26.22 12.53
CA LEU A 50 -20.36 -25.00 11.80
C LEU A 50 -20.80 -23.86 12.73
N ARG A 51 -21.52 -24.18 13.81
CA ARG A 51 -21.95 -23.18 14.80
C ARG A 51 -20.81 -22.69 15.68
N VAL A 52 -19.89 -23.58 16.07
CA VAL A 52 -18.64 -23.20 16.77
C VAL A 52 -17.79 -22.31 15.86
N GLY A 53 -17.71 -22.64 14.56
CA GLY A 53 -17.06 -21.80 13.56
C GLY A 53 -17.71 -20.44 13.40
N PHE A 54 -19.04 -20.34 13.43
CA PHE A 54 -19.73 -19.06 13.39
C PHE A 54 -19.39 -18.19 14.62
N ILE A 55 -19.37 -18.78 15.81
CA ILE A 55 -18.93 -18.08 17.03
C ILE A 55 -17.48 -17.61 16.88
N ALA A 56 -16.60 -18.48 16.39
CA ALA A 56 -15.20 -18.16 16.14
C ALA A 56 -15.06 -17.01 15.12
N ALA A 57 -15.88 -16.99 14.07
CA ALA A 57 -15.86 -15.92 13.07
C ALA A 57 -16.17 -14.55 13.67
N VAL A 58 -17.20 -14.48 14.52
CA VAL A 58 -17.64 -13.24 15.17
C VAL A 58 -16.62 -12.75 16.21
N LEU A 59 -15.97 -13.67 16.93
CA LEU A 59 -15.02 -13.32 18.00
C LEU A 59 -13.62 -13.04 17.48
N LEU A 60 -13.10 -13.89 16.58
CA LEU A 60 -11.73 -13.79 16.08
C LEU A 60 -11.59 -12.75 14.97
N GLY A 61 -12.61 -12.56 14.12
CA GLY A 61 -12.56 -11.61 13.00
C GLY A 61 -12.14 -10.20 13.43
N PRO A 62 -12.89 -9.54 14.33
CA PRO A 62 -12.54 -8.21 14.84
C PRO A 62 -11.21 -8.19 15.60
N ALA A 63 -10.94 -9.19 16.44
CA ALA A 63 -9.72 -9.26 17.24
C ALA A 63 -8.45 -9.32 16.38
N VAL A 64 -8.47 -10.12 15.31
CA VAL A 64 -7.35 -10.22 14.38
C VAL A 64 -7.26 -8.97 13.49
N ALA A 65 -8.38 -8.40 13.06
CA ALA A 65 -8.41 -7.18 12.25
C ALA A 65 -7.75 -5.97 12.94
N VAL A 66 -7.94 -5.83 14.27
CA VAL A 66 -7.25 -4.81 15.07
C VAL A 66 -5.72 -4.97 15.00
N GLY A 67 -5.21 -6.20 15.09
CA GLY A 67 -3.78 -6.48 14.93
C GLY A 67 -3.25 -6.32 13.50
N ILE A 68 -4.10 -6.48 12.47
CA ILE A 68 -3.69 -6.21 11.09
C ILE A 68 -3.50 -4.71 10.86
N GLY A 69 -4.36 -3.86 11.44
CA GLY A 69 -4.27 -2.41 11.26
C GLY A 69 -2.93 -1.82 11.73
N THR A 70 -2.30 -2.41 12.75
CA THR A 70 -0.99 -1.96 13.25
C THR A 70 0.17 -2.46 12.40
N ARG A 71 0.08 -3.67 11.82
CA ARG A 71 1.13 -4.23 10.93
C ARG A 71 1.10 -3.67 9.53
N LEU A 72 -0.10 -3.49 8.99
CA LEU A 72 -0.33 -3.01 7.64
C LEU A 72 -1.18 -1.73 7.72
N PRO A 73 -0.60 -0.62 8.19
CA PRO A 73 -1.33 0.65 8.30
C PRO A 73 -1.86 1.14 6.94
N GLY A 74 -1.25 0.69 5.85
CA GLY A 74 -1.72 0.95 4.49
C GLY A 74 -2.93 0.12 4.05
N LEU A 75 -3.33 -0.93 4.79
CA LEU A 75 -4.45 -1.82 4.47
C LEU A 75 -5.75 -1.41 5.17
N VAL A 76 -5.66 -0.98 6.45
CA VAL A 76 -6.80 -0.52 7.25
C VAL A 76 -6.70 1.00 7.41
N THR A 77 -7.30 1.74 6.46
CA THR A 77 -7.21 3.21 6.44
C THR A 77 -8.38 3.90 7.14
N GLY A 78 -9.38 3.13 7.58
CA GLY A 78 -10.54 3.64 8.32
C GLY A 78 -11.42 2.53 8.92
N PRO A 79 -12.52 2.90 9.62
CA PRO A 79 -13.39 1.95 10.31
C PRO A 79 -14.12 0.99 9.36
N ARG A 80 -14.42 1.45 8.14
CA ARG A 80 -14.99 0.60 7.09
C ARG A 80 -14.03 -0.52 6.68
N ASP A 81 -12.77 -0.18 6.47
CA ASP A 81 -11.73 -1.15 6.12
C ASP A 81 -11.57 -2.18 7.24
N ALA A 82 -11.57 -1.72 8.50
CA ALA A 82 -11.49 -2.60 9.66
C ALA A 82 -12.66 -3.60 9.72
N ALA A 83 -13.89 -3.16 9.44
CA ALA A 83 -15.07 -4.03 9.40
C ALA A 83 -14.99 -5.07 8.28
N VAL A 84 -14.49 -4.68 7.10
CA VAL A 84 -14.33 -5.59 5.96
C VAL A 84 -13.23 -6.61 6.21
N VAL A 85 -12.07 -6.19 6.75
CA VAL A 85 -11.01 -7.12 7.18
C VAL A 85 -11.54 -8.08 8.24
N ALA A 86 -12.28 -7.57 9.24
CA ALA A 86 -12.87 -8.38 10.29
C ALA A 86 -13.84 -9.44 9.73
N LEU A 87 -14.64 -9.10 8.72
CA LEU A 87 -15.54 -10.04 8.07
C LEU A 87 -14.78 -11.14 7.32
N TYR A 88 -13.79 -10.76 6.50
CA TYR A 88 -12.99 -11.73 5.73
C TYR A 88 -12.22 -12.69 6.63
N LEU A 89 -11.53 -12.16 7.63
CA LEU A 89 -10.82 -12.98 8.61
C LEU A 89 -11.79 -13.81 9.45
N GLY A 90 -12.93 -13.24 9.82
CA GLY A 90 -13.99 -13.95 10.53
C GLY A 90 -14.42 -15.20 9.76
N VAL A 91 -14.73 -15.08 8.47
CA VAL A 91 -15.09 -16.24 7.63
C VAL A 91 -13.95 -17.27 7.57
N LEU A 92 -12.70 -16.82 7.37
CA LEU A 92 -11.53 -17.70 7.29
C LEU A 92 -11.31 -18.48 8.60
N PHE A 93 -11.24 -17.78 9.73
CA PHE A 93 -11.05 -18.41 11.04
C PHE A 93 -12.26 -19.24 11.45
N GLY A 94 -13.47 -18.81 11.12
CA GLY A 94 -14.68 -19.59 11.36
C GLY A 94 -14.68 -20.92 10.62
N LEU A 95 -14.23 -20.94 9.36
CA LEU A 95 -14.08 -22.16 8.59
C LEU A 95 -12.97 -23.06 9.15
N ALA A 96 -11.81 -22.49 9.48
CA ALA A 96 -10.71 -23.23 10.10
C ALA A 96 -11.10 -23.88 11.43
N VAL A 97 -11.78 -23.13 12.31
CA VAL A 97 -12.28 -23.64 13.59
C VAL A 97 -13.40 -24.66 13.38
N SER A 98 -14.25 -24.51 12.36
CA SER A 98 -15.25 -25.53 11.99
C SER A 98 -14.57 -26.85 11.64
N VAL A 99 -13.59 -26.82 10.72
CA VAL A 99 -12.85 -28.02 10.29
C VAL A 99 -12.15 -28.66 11.49
N PHE A 100 -11.46 -27.87 12.30
CA PHE A 100 -10.75 -28.37 13.49
C PHE A 100 -11.71 -28.99 14.51
N THR A 101 -12.84 -28.33 14.79
CA THR A 101 -13.87 -28.83 15.71
C THR A 101 -14.47 -30.14 15.20
N PHE A 102 -14.72 -30.24 13.89
CA PHE A 102 -15.21 -31.46 13.26
C PHE A 102 -14.21 -32.61 13.40
N ILE A 103 -12.93 -32.38 13.06
CA ILE A 103 -11.86 -33.38 13.19
C ILE A 103 -11.70 -33.81 14.64
N ALA A 104 -11.59 -32.86 15.59
CA ALA A 104 -11.45 -33.17 17.00
C ALA A 104 -12.62 -34.01 17.53
N SER A 105 -13.86 -33.64 17.17
CA SER A 105 -15.06 -34.36 17.59
C SER A 105 -15.16 -35.75 16.94
N ALA A 106 -14.78 -35.88 15.66
CA ALA A 106 -14.78 -37.16 14.94
C ALA A 106 -13.67 -38.11 15.44
N SER A 107 -12.48 -37.60 15.73
CA SER A 107 -11.39 -38.36 16.32
C SER A 107 -11.76 -38.89 17.69
N VAL A 108 -12.31 -38.04 18.56
CA VAL A 108 -12.77 -38.47 19.89
C VAL A 108 -13.86 -39.56 19.78
N ALA A 109 -14.79 -39.44 18.83
CA ALA A 109 -15.81 -40.46 18.58
C ALA A 109 -15.23 -41.82 18.19
N ARG A 110 -14.11 -41.84 17.45
CA ARG A 110 -13.42 -43.06 17.01
C ARG A 110 -12.63 -43.75 18.14
N PHE A 111 -12.04 -42.98 19.04
CA PHE A 111 -11.20 -43.49 20.14
C PHE A 111 -11.95 -43.73 21.45
N ALA A 112 -13.21 -43.31 21.56
CA ALA A 112 -13.96 -43.40 22.80
C ALA A 112 -14.37 -44.83 23.21
N SER A 113 -13.78 -45.92 22.70
CA SER A 113 -14.17 -47.33 22.95
C SER A 113 -14.40 -47.70 24.43
N VAL A 114 -13.88 -46.93 25.38
CA VAL A 114 -14.12 -47.05 26.82
C VAL A 114 -15.07 -45.94 27.33
N ALA A 115 -16.33 -46.27 27.61
CA ALA A 115 -17.36 -45.33 28.10
C ALA A 115 -16.95 -44.56 29.38
N ARG A 116 -16.16 -45.19 30.25
CA ARG A 116 -15.66 -44.60 31.51
C ARG A 116 -14.78 -43.35 31.34
N ARG A 117 -14.22 -43.09 30.15
CA ARG A 117 -13.29 -41.96 29.90
C ARG A 117 -13.85 -40.87 28.98
N ALA A 118 -15.11 -40.97 28.53
CA ALA A 118 -15.71 -40.03 27.58
C ALA A 118 -15.61 -38.55 28.03
N ARG A 119 -15.94 -38.27 29.29
CA ARG A 119 -15.85 -36.90 29.85
C ARG A 119 -14.42 -36.37 29.92
N LEU A 120 -13.47 -37.23 30.28
CA LEU A 120 -12.06 -36.86 30.34
C LEU A 120 -11.53 -36.55 28.94
N LEU A 121 -11.83 -37.39 27.95
CA LEU A 121 -11.42 -37.20 26.56
C LEU A 121 -12.02 -35.92 25.95
N SER A 122 -13.30 -35.63 26.19
CA SER A 122 -13.93 -34.38 25.72
C SER A 122 -13.32 -33.13 26.37
N ARG A 123 -13.02 -33.18 27.68
CA ARG A 123 -12.36 -32.07 28.38
C ARG A 123 -10.94 -31.86 27.88
N VAL A 124 -10.16 -32.93 27.70
CA VAL A 124 -8.79 -32.86 27.15
C VAL A 124 -8.81 -32.26 25.74
N ALA A 125 -9.75 -32.69 24.89
CA ALA A 125 -9.91 -32.11 23.55
C ALA A 125 -10.22 -30.61 23.61
N GLY A 126 -11.17 -30.18 24.45
CA GLY A 126 -11.48 -28.77 24.66
C GLY A 126 -10.33 -27.95 25.23
N SER A 127 -9.60 -28.49 26.22
CA SER A 127 -8.42 -27.84 26.80
C SER A 127 -7.28 -27.69 25.79
N LEU A 128 -7.07 -28.67 24.91
CA LEU A 128 -6.07 -28.59 23.86
C LEU A 128 -6.43 -27.52 22.82
N VAL A 129 -7.71 -27.40 22.46
CA VAL A 129 -8.20 -26.32 21.59
C VAL A 129 -8.01 -24.96 22.26
N ALA A 130 -8.41 -24.82 23.53
CA ALA A 130 -8.24 -23.58 24.27
C ALA A 130 -6.77 -23.16 24.37
N LEU A 131 -5.87 -24.10 24.69
CA LEU A 131 -4.44 -23.82 24.78
C LEU A 131 -3.86 -23.41 23.42
N THR A 132 -4.21 -24.14 22.36
CA THR A 132 -3.73 -23.83 20.99
C THR A 132 -4.22 -22.45 20.54
N CYS A 133 -5.49 -22.13 20.79
CA CYS A 133 -6.08 -20.83 20.47
C CYS A 133 -5.42 -19.70 21.27
N LEU A 134 -5.16 -19.92 22.56
CA LEU A 134 -4.53 -18.94 23.44
C LEU A 134 -3.08 -18.66 23.03
N VAL A 135 -2.29 -19.71 22.75
CA VAL A 135 -0.92 -19.57 22.25
C VAL A 135 -0.93 -18.81 20.93
N TYR A 136 -1.81 -19.17 20.00
CA TYR A 136 -1.93 -18.48 18.71
C TYR A 136 -2.28 -16.99 18.88
N LEU A 137 -3.30 -16.66 19.66
CA LEU A 137 -3.73 -15.27 19.89
C LEU A 137 -2.66 -14.44 20.61
N THR A 138 -1.94 -15.05 21.55
CA THR A 138 -0.86 -14.40 22.29
C THR A 138 0.33 -14.10 21.38
N LEU A 139 0.77 -15.08 20.59
CA LEU A 139 1.84 -14.89 19.61
C LEU A 139 1.42 -13.93 18.50
N TRP A 140 0.17 -14.01 18.05
CA TRP A 140 -0.39 -13.05 17.10
C TRP A 140 -0.30 -11.63 17.66
N TRP A 141 -0.81 -11.40 18.88
CA TRP A 141 -0.78 -10.09 19.53
C TRP A 141 0.65 -9.56 19.70
N SER A 142 1.57 -10.39 20.21
CA SER A 142 2.99 -10.07 20.35
C SER A 142 3.61 -9.65 19.00
N SER A 143 3.32 -10.42 17.95
CA SER A 143 3.86 -10.19 16.62
C SER A 143 3.23 -8.97 15.93
N ALA A 144 1.94 -8.69 16.18
CA ALA A 144 1.18 -7.63 15.54
C ALA A 144 1.36 -6.27 16.23
N ASN A 145 1.63 -6.27 17.53
CA ASN A 145 1.68 -5.08 18.37
C ASN A 145 3.03 -4.93 19.09
N ALA A 146 4.12 -5.35 18.43
CA ALA A 146 5.50 -5.28 18.93
C ALA A 146 5.87 -3.97 19.66
N GLY A 147 5.34 -2.81 19.21
CA GLY A 147 5.55 -1.51 19.86
C GLY A 147 4.54 -1.16 20.97
N LEU A 148 3.27 -1.58 20.82
CA LEU A 148 2.17 -1.26 21.74
C LEU A 148 2.17 -2.14 23.00
N ALA A 149 2.71 -3.36 22.90
CA ALA A 149 2.77 -4.33 23.99
C ALA A 149 3.44 -3.75 25.25
N TRP A 150 4.51 -2.97 25.04
CA TRP A 150 5.31 -2.33 26.08
C TRP A 150 4.88 -0.89 26.38
N SER A 151 4.38 -0.14 25.38
CA SER A 151 4.01 1.27 25.56
C SER A 151 2.63 1.48 26.20
N ALA A 152 1.76 0.47 26.19
CA ALA A 152 0.39 0.55 26.73
C ALA A 152 0.00 -0.73 27.49
N PRO A 153 0.60 -0.99 28.67
CA PRO A 153 0.42 -2.25 29.41
C PRO A 153 -1.05 -2.55 29.77
N GLY A 154 -1.85 -1.52 30.03
CA GLY A 154 -3.29 -1.68 30.29
C GLY A 154 -4.07 -2.23 29.09
N TRP A 155 -3.76 -1.77 27.88
CA TRP A 155 -4.39 -2.28 26.65
C TRP A 155 -3.94 -3.70 26.33
N THR A 156 -2.66 -4.01 26.54
CA THR A 156 -2.12 -5.37 26.40
C THR A 156 -2.82 -6.34 27.36
N ALA A 157 -2.98 -5.97 28.64
CA ALA A 157 -3.67 -6.79 29.62
C ALA A 157 -5.14 -7.01 29.24
N PHE A 158 -5.84 -5.98 28.76
CA PHE A 158 -7.21 -6.10 28.29
C PHE A 158 -7.33 -7.05 27.08
N ALA A 159 -6.44 -6.92 26.10
CA ALA A 159 -6.40 -7.80 24.93
C ALA A 159 -6.10 -9.26 25.29
N LEU A 160 -5.18 -9.50 26.22
CA LEU A 160 -4.91 -10.84 26.76
C LEU A 160 -6.14 -11.41 27.49
N GLY A 161 -6.85 -10.58 28.25
CA GLY A 161 -8.11 -10.96 28.91
C GLY A 161 -9.16 -11.43 27.91
N ILE A 162 -9.33 -10.69 26.80
CA ILE A 162 -10.19 -11.09 25.69
C ILE A 162 -9.71 -12.40 25.05
N ALA A 163 -8.40 -12.54 24.79
CA ALA A 163 -7.84 -13.75 24.20
C ALA A 163 -8.10 -15.00 25.08
N VAL A 164 -7.95 -14.87 26.40
CA VAL A 164 -8.28 -15.92 27.38
C VAL A 164 -9.77 -16.25 27.32
N ALA A 165 -10.65 -15.24 27.34
CA ALA A 165 -12.09 -15.45 27.29
C ALA A 165 -12.53 -16.19 26.00
N ILE A 166 -12.03 -15.75 24.83
CA ILE A 166 -12.29 -16.41 23.54
C ILE A 166 -11.79 -17.85 23.55
N SER A 167 -10.57 -18.08 24.04
CA SER A 167 -9.93 -19.40 24.06
C SER A 167 -10.70 -20.39 24.95
N LEU A 168 -11.10 -19.95 26.14
CA LEU A 168 -11.88 -20.78 27.07
C LEU A 168 -13.28 -21.06 26.52
N LEU A 169 -13.94 -20.07 25.90
CA LEU A 169 -15.26 -20.25 25.30
C LEU A 169 -15.22 -21.25 24.15
N LEU A 170 -14.24 -21.14 23.24
CA LEU A 170 -14.07 -22.08 22.13
C LEU A 170 -13.73 -23.48 22.63
N GLY A 171 -12.81 -23.61 23.58
CA GLY A 171 -12.47 -24.90 24.18
C GLY A 171 -13.67 -25.56 24.87
N HIS A 172 -14.49 -24.77 25.56
CA HIS A 172 -15.73 -25.25 26.17
C HIS A 172 -16.73 -25.73 25.12
N ALA A 173 -16.95 -24.95 24.06
CA ALA A 173 -17.85 -25.31 22.97
C ALA A 173 -17.41 -26.61 22.24
N VAL A 174 -16.10 -26.81 22.06
CA VAL A 174 -15.55 -28.06 21.51
C VAL A 174 -15.71 -29.23 22.48
N ALA A 175 -15.47 -29.03 23.78
CA ALA A 175 -15.66 -30.08 24.79
C ALA A 175 -17.13 -30.56 24.82
N ILE A 176 -18.08 -29.64 24.76
CA ILE A 176 -19.51 -29.94 24.71
C ILE A 176 -19.86 -30.69 23.43
N THR A 177 -19.36 -30.22 22.28
CA THR A 177 -19.61 -30.86 20.99
C THR A 177 -19.06 -32.29 20.96
N ALA A 178 -17.82 -32.48 21.40
CA ALA A 178 -17.20 -33.80 21.49
C ALA A 178 -17.99 -34.73 22.41
N PHE A 179 -18.44 -34.24 23.57
CA PHE A 179 -19.28 -35.01 24.50
C PHE A 179 -20.62 -35.42 23.87
N ALA A 180 -21.30 -34.49 23.20
CA ALA A 180 -22.58 -34.75 22.53
C ALA A 180 -22.46 -35.80 21.41
N VAL A 181 -21.35 -35.76 20.63
CA VAL A 181 -21.09 -36.75 19.57
C VAL A 181 -20.85 -38.14 20.14
N ILE A 182 -20.12 -38.26 21.26
CA ILE A 182 -19.93 -39.55 21.95
C ILE A 182 -21.26 -40.08 22.50
N ALA A 183 -22.07 -39.20 23.10
CA ALA A 183 -23.37 -39.56 23.70
C ALA A 183 -24.38 -40.04 22.64
N ALA A 184 -24.39 -39.43 21.45
CA ALA A 184 -25.29 -39.82 20.36
C ALA A 184 -24.98 -41.20 19.76
N GLY A 185 -23.79 -41.76 19.99
CA GLY A 185 -23.35 -43.05 19.43
C GLY A 185 -23.55 -44.26 20.35
N ARG A 186 -24.15 -44.12 21.54
CA ARG A 186 -24.16 -45.18 22.58
C ARG A 186 -25.49 -45.34 23.33
N PRO A 187 -25.80 -46.57 23.82
CA PRO A 187 -26.97 -46.81 24.66
C PRO A 187 -26.85 -46.14 26.04
N VAL A 188 -28.01 -45.78 26.59
CA VAL A 188 -28.25 -44.79 27.67
C VAL A 188 -27.61 -45.17 29.02
N ASP A 189 -27.42 -46.46 29.29
CA ASP A 189 -27.00 -46.96 30.62
C ASP A 189 -25.49 -46.83 30.90
N ALA A 190 -24.68 -46.49 29.88
CA ALA A 190 -23.21 -46.46 29.99
C ALA A 190 -22.63 -45.11 30.47
N LEU A 191 -23.46 -44.08 30.72
CA LEU A 191 -23.01 -42.70 31.01
C LEU A 191 -23.25 -42.25 32.45
N SER A 192 -23.68 -43.16 33.33
CA SER A 192 -23.94 -42.92 34.75
C SER A 192 -22.64 -42.73 35.54
N ALA A 193 -22.20 -41.48 35.70
CA ALA A 193 -21.29 -41.08 36.77
C ALA A 193 -21.60 -39.66 37.21
N ALA A 194 -21.63 -39.46 38.52
CA ALA A 194 -21.91 -38.28 39.36
C ALA A 194 -22.21 -36.89 38.72
N PRO A 195 -23.16 -36.13 39.31
CA PRO A 195 -23.32 -34.72 39.03
C PRO A 195 -22.07 -33.95 39.50
N VAL A 196 -21.51 -33.11 38.64
CA VAL A 196 -20.48 -32.16 39.04
C VAL A 196 -21.15 -30.81 39.11
N SER A 197 -21.25 -30.23 40.31
CA SER A 197 -21.45 -28.81 40.47
C SER A 197 -20.26 -28.10 39.81
N SER A 198 -20.45 -27.52 38.63
CA SER A 198 -19.46 -26.61 38.06
C SER A 198 -19.47 -25.33 38.88
N GLY A 199 -18.74 -25.34 40.00
CA GLY A 199 -18.45 -24.14 40.75
C GLY A 199 -17.73 -23.17 39.83
N TRP A 200 -18.38 -22.06 39.49
CA TRP A 200 -17.78 -20.86 38.91
C TRP A 200 -16.35 -20.53 39.40
N PRO A 201 -15.94 -20.78 40.68
CA PRO A 201 -14.54 -20.66 41.12
C PRO A 201 -13.51 -21.44 40.28
N LEU A 202 -13.81 -22.65 39.79
CA LEU A 202 -12.83 -23.44 39.03
C LEU A 202 -12.55 -22.80 37.65
N SER A 203 -13.57 -22.20 37.04
CA SER A 203 -13.45 -21.46 35.78
C SER A 203 -12.66 -20.16 35.96
N ILE A 204 -12.80 -19.50 37.11
CA ILE A 204 -12.01 -18.31 37.47
C ILE A 204 -10.53 -18.69 37.61
N VAL A 205 -10.22 -19.75 38.35
CA VAL A 205 -8.83 -20.22 38.53
C VAL A 205 -8.21 -20.60 37.19
N ALA A 206 -8.93 -21.32 36.33
CA ALA A 206 -8.46 -21.64 34.98
C ALA A 206 -8.19 -20.38 34.15
N GLY A 207 -9.04 -19.35 34.27
CA GLY A 207 -8.85 -18.05 33.63
C GLY A 207 -7.60 -17.32 34.11
N VAL A 208 -7.36 -17.29 35.42
CA VAL A 208 -6.16 -16.65 36.01
C VAL A 208 -4.88 -17.36 35.57
N VAL A 209 -4.85 -18.70 35.58
CA VAL A 209 -3.70 -19.48 35.11
C VAL A 209 -3.45 -19.28 33.61
N ALA A 210 -4.51 -19.28 32.80
CA ALA A 210 -4.41 -19.02 31.37
C ALA A 210 -3.87 -17.60 31.10
N PHE A 211 -4.33 -16.60 31.85
CA PHE A 211 -3.84 -15.23 31.75
C PHE A 211 -2.36 -15.13 32.12
N ALA A 212 -1.95 -15.70 33.25
CA ALA A 212 -0.55 -15.72 33.68
C ALA A 212 0.36 -16.41 32.65
N GLY A 213 -0.08 -17.55 32.10
CA GLY A 213 0.65 -18.25 31.03
C GLY A 213 0.77 -17.43 29.75
N ALA A 214 -0.30 -16.75 29.33
CA ALA A 214 -0.29 -15.86 28.17
C ALA A 214 0.61 -14.63 28.39
N SER A 215 0.58 -14.03 29.58
CA SER A 215 1.49 -12.94 29.96
C SER A 215 2.95 -13.37 29.96
N ALA A 216 3.28 -14.55 30.50
CA ALA A 216 4.64 -15.09 30.50
C ALA A 216 5.12 -15.39 29.07
N LEU A 217 4.28 -16.00 28.24
CA LEU A 217 4.59 -16.26 26.83
C LEU A 217 4.82 -14.94 26.07
N LEU A 218 4.00 -13.92 26.31
CA LEU A 218 4.17 -12.61 25.70
C LEU A 218 5.49 -11.97 26.14
N PHE A 219 5.84 -12.03 27.43
CA PHE A 219 7.11 -11.51 27.93
C PHE A 219 8.32 -12.18 27.27
N LEU A 220 8.26 -13.49 27.05
CA LEU A 220 9.34 -14.27 26.42
C LEU A 220 9.47 -14.07 24.90
N THR A 221 8.38 -13.66 24.23
CA THR A 221 8.31 -13.60 22.75
C THR A 221 8.14 -12.20 22.20
N ALA A 222 7.84 -11.22 23.05
CA ALA A 222 7.69 -9.84 22.64
C ALA A 222 9.06 -9.32 22.16
N PRO A 223 9.16 -8.84 20.92
CA PRO A 223 10.38 -8.19 20.45
C PRO A 223 10.69 -6.99 21.34
N SER A 224 11.97 -6.75 21.60
CA SER A 224 12.44 -5.54 22.27
C SER A 224 11.81 -4.33 21.58
N ALA A 225 11.20 -3.44 22.36
CA ALA A 225 10.58 -2.23 21.82
C ALA A 225 11.56 -1.56 20.85
N PRO A 226 11.14 -1.19 19.62
CA PRO A 226 11.98 -0.35 18.79
C PRO A 226 12.20 0.94 19.59
N THR A 227 13.41 1.11 20.13
CA THR A 227 13.88 2.38 20.67
C THR A 227 13.44 3.43 19.68
N GLY A 228 12.56 4.35 20.11
CA GLY A 228 11.93 5.32 19.23
C GLY A 228 13.01 5.86 18.31
N ILE A 229 12.92 5.54 17.02
CA ILE A 229 14.02 5.79 16.09
C ILE A 229 14.14 7.31 16.06
N ALA A 230 15.11 7.83 16.81
CA ALA A 230 15.45 9.23 16.80
C ALA A 230 15.67 9.56 15.32
N ARG A 231 14.85 10.47 14.77
CA ARG A 231 15.02 10.89 13.38
C ARG A 231 16.48 11.31 13.24
N PRO A 232 17.25 10.70 12.33
CA PRO A 232 18.65 11.03 12.21
C PRO A 232 18.76 12.54 11.98
N GLN A 233 19.55 13.23 12.79
CA GLN A 233 19.76 14.67 12.63
C GLN A 233 20.55 14.89 11.34
N LEU A 234 19.87 15.39 10.31
CA LEU A 234 20.50 15.70 9.03
C LEU A 234 21.10 17.11 9.13
N ALA A 235 22.40 17.21 9.41
CA ALA A 235 23.09 18.49 9.42
C ALA A 235 23.25 19.02 7.99
N VAL A 236 22.32 19.88 7.55
CA VAL A 236 22.38 20.53 6.23
C VAL A 236 23.48 21.58 6.22
N VAL A 237 24.36 21.52 5.23
CA VAL A 237 25.33 22.58 4.94
C VAL A 237 24.88 23.22 3.66
N SER A 238 24.14 24.32 3.78
CA SER A 238 23.47 24.94 2.63
C SER A 238 24.51 25.45 1.63
N ALA A 239 24.40 24.97 0.40
CA ALA A 239 25.12 25.53 -0.73
C ALA A 239 24.50 26.84 -1.26
N SER A 240 23.42 27.32 -0.63
CA SER A 240 22.60 28.44 -1.12
C SER A 240 22.10 28.22 -2.56
N VAL A 241 21.90 26.95 -2.92
CA VAL A 241 21.34 26.51 -4.21
C VAL A 241 19.95 25.94 -3.97
N ARG A 242 18.97 26.44 -4.72
CA ARG A 242 17.65 25.82 -4.85
C ARG A 242 17.65 24.89 -6.05
N VAL A 243 16.95 23.77 -5.96
CA VAL A 243 16.91 22.77 -7.03
C VAL A 243 15.51 22.71 -7.65
N LYS A 244 15.43 22.82 -8.98
CA LYS A 244 14.22 22.48 -9.74
C LYS A 244 14.48 21.20 -10.52
N LEU A 245 13.81 20.12 -10.12
CA LEU A 245 13.82 18.84 -10.82
C LEU A 245 12.66 18.78 -11.81
N ILE A 246 12.97 18.64 -13.09
CA ILE A 246 11.98 18.44 -14.16
C ILE A 246 12.19 17.04 -14.73
N ALA A 247 11.14 16.23 -14.68
CA ALA A 247 11.10 14.86 -15.17
C ALA A 247 10.21 14.77 -16.42
N ILE A 248 10.77 14.33 -17.56
CA ILE A 248 10.04 14.15 -18.82
C ILE A 248 10.02 12.67 -19.19
N ASP A 249 8.83 12.08 -19.28
CA ASP A 249 8.65 10.69 -19.69
C ASP A 249 8.37 10.58 -21.20
N GLY A 250 8.92 9.56 -21.86
CA GLY A 250 8.77 9.34 -23.30
C GLY A 250 9.79 10.07 -24.17
N PHE A 251 10.86 10.59 -23.58
CA PHE A 251 11.89 11.35 -24.28
C PHE A 251 12.94 10.43 -24.90
N ASP A 252 13.13 10.54 -26.20
CA ASP A 252 14.13 9.85 -27.01
C ASP A 252 15.26 10.82 -27.36
N PRO A 253 16.50 10.58 -26.86
CA PRO A 253 17.66 11.40 -27.17
C PRO A 253 17.97 11.53 -28.66
N THR A 254 17.63 10.52 -29.46
CA THR A 254 17.89 10.51 -30.90
C THR A 254 17.02 11.52 -31.63
N VAL A 255 15.76 11.66 -31.21
CA VAL A 255 14.83 12.67 -31.73
C VAL A 255 15.29 14.05 -31.30
N PHE A 256 15.68 14.20 -30.03
CA PHE A 256 16.24 15.43 -29.50
C PHE A 256 17.50 15.89 -30.27
N ASP A 257 18.51 15.02 -30.43
CA ASP A 257 19.77 15.38 -31.08
C ASP A 257 19.52 15.84 -32.54
N ARG A 258 18.60 15.20 -33.26
CA ARG A 258 18.19 15.62 -34.61
C ARG A 258 17.55 17.01 -34.62
N LEU A 259 16.51 17.22 -33.81
CA LEU A 259 15.80 18.51 -33.76
C LEU A 259 16.69 19.64 -33.20
N SER A 260 17.60 19.31 -32.29
CA SER A 260 18.63 20.22 -31.79
C SER A 260 19.59 20.64 -32.91
N ALA A 261 20.06 19.70 -33.74
CA ALA A 261 20.91 20.01 -34.90
C ALA A 261 20.20 20.88 -35.95
N GLU A 262 18.87 20.74 -36.06
CA GLU A 262 18.02 21.61 -36.89
C GLU A 262 17.74 22.98 -36.24
N GLY A 263 18.20 23.24 -35.01
CA GLY A 263 17.98 24.49 -34.30
C GLY A 263 16.54 24.68 -33.78
N ARG A 264 15.76 23.60 -33.70
CA ARG A 264 14.33 23.65 -33.36
C ARG A 264 14.04 23.57 -31.85
N LEU A 265 15.04 23.20 -31.03
CA LEU A 265 14.91 23.03 -29.58
C LEU A 265 15.90 23.91 -28.79
N PRO A 266 15.96 25.24 -29.04
CA PRO A 266 17.01 26.09 -28.50
C PRO A 266 17.12 26.07 -26.98
N ALA A 267 16.00 25.98 -26.24
CA ALA A 267 16.01 26.04 -24.78
C ALA A 267 16.54 24.74 -24.16
N LEU A 268 16.05 23.59 -24.62
CA LEU A 268 16.50 22.26 -24.19
C LEU A 268 17.96 22.02 -24.60
N SER A 269 18.36 22.43 -25.81
CA SER A 269 19.74 22.37 -26.27
C SER A 269 20.67 23.19 -25.38
N ALA A 270 20.28 24.39 -24.98
CA ALA A 270 21.07 25.23 -24.09
C ALA A 270 21.27 24.59 -22.70
N LEU A 271 20.23 23.94 -22.15
CA LEU A 271 20.33 23.22 -20.87
C LEU A 271 21.25 22.00 -20.98
N LEU A 272 21.06 21.17 -22.01
CA LEU A 272 21.78 19.90 -22.17
C LEU A 272 23.20 20.05 -22.76
N ALA A 273 23.59 21.25 -23.22
CA ALA A 273 24.91 21.51 -23.79
C ALA A 273 26.07 21.52 -22.76
N ARG A 274 25.78 21.73 -21.47
CA ARG A 274 26.81 21.85 -20.42
C ARG A 274 27.10 20.50 -19.77
N GLY A 275 26.22 20.05 -18.88
CA GLY A 275 26.36 18.81 -18.14
C GLY A 275 25.23 17.85 -18.49
N ARG A 276 25.53 16.77 -19.24
CA ARG A 276 24.58 15.68 -19.51
C ARG A 276 25.23 14.31 -19.37
N VAL A 277 24.47 13.38 -18.82
CA VAL A 277 24.79 11.96 -18.74
C VAL A 277 23.63 11.16 -19.32
N ARG A 278 23.91 9.94 -19.76
CA ARG A 278 22.88 8.99 -20.18
C ARG A 278 22.38 8.22 -18.96
N VAL A 279 21.08 8.01 -18.86
CA VAL A 279 20.45 7.30 -17.75
C VAL A 279 19.91 5.98 -18.24
N GLU A 280 20.33 4.89 -17.60
CA GLU A 280 19.82 3.56 -17.90
C GLU A 280 18.29 3.49 -17.73
N PRO A 281 17.56 2.91 -18.70
CA PRO A 281 16.12 2.77 -18.60
C PRO A 281 15.73 1.68 -17.60
N ASP A 282 14.54 1.78 -16.99
CA ASP A 282 14.02 0.69 -16.16
C ASP A 282 13.74 -0.57 -17.00
N ALA A 283 14.14 -1.72 -16.46
CA ALA A 283 14.03 -3.01 -17.15
C ALA A 283 12.58 -3.40 -17.52
N LEU A 284 11.59 -3.02 -16.71
CA LEU A 284 10.18 -3.30 -16.99
C LEU A 284 9.47 -2.16 -17.71
N ARG A 285 10.10 -0.98 -17.83
CA ARG A 285 9.57 0.22 -18.50
C ARG A 285 8.20 0.63 -17.97
N ASP A 286 7.97 0.37 -16.68
CA ASP A 286 6.79 0.83 -15.98
C ASP A 286 7.08 2.22 -15.40
N PRO A 287 6.36 3.28 -15.80
CA PRO A 287 6.68 4.64 -15.36
C PRO A 287 6.59 4.82 -13.84
N ALA A 288 5.60 4.23 -13.18
CA ALA A 288 5.48 4.34 -11.73
C ALA A 288 6.69 3.71 -11.03
N ARG A 289 7.16 2.56 -11.52
CA ARG A 289 8.37 1.90 -11.01
C ARG A 289 9.64 2.71 -11.28
N ALA A 290 9.84 3.15 -12.53
CA ALA A 290 11.05 3.86 -12.97
C ALA A 290 11.19 5.21 -12.26
N TRP A 291 10.14 6.01 -12.23
CA TRP A 291 10.18 7.33 -11.63
C TRP A 291 10.21 7.28 -10.10
N MET A 292 9.71 6.22 -9.46
CA MET A 292 9.94 6.01 -8.03
C MET A 292 11.35 5.54 -7.69
N THR A 293 12.01 4.81 -8.60
CA THR A 293 13.45 4.51 -8.48
C THR A 293 14.26 5.81 -8.50
N VAL A 294 13.97 6.71 -9.45
CA VAL A 294 14.57 8.05 -9.55
C VAL A 294 14.33 8.89 -8.30
N ALA A 295 13.09 8.92 -7.81
CA ALA A 295 12.71 9.74 -6.66
C ALA A 295 13.29 9.24 -5.33
N THR A 296 13.52 7.94 -5.17
CA THR A 296 13.97 7.35 -3.89
C THR A 296 15.45 7.02 -3.86
N GLY A 297 16.13 6.94 -5.00
CA GLY A 297 17.51 6.45 -5.09
C GLY A 297 17.65 4.98 -4.69
N GLN A 298 16.55 4.23 -4.75
CA GLN A 298 16.44 2.84 -4.32
C GLN A 298 15.85 2.00 -5.45
N PRO A 299 16.12 0.68 -5.51
CA PRO A 299 15.48 -0.20 -6.48
C PRO A 299 14.06 -0.60 -6.03
N PRO A 300 13.22 -1.11 -6.94
CA PRO A 300 11.82 -1.50 -6.66
C PRO A 300 11.62 -2.43 -5.47
N ARG A 301 12.54 -3.38 -5.28
CA ARG A 301 12.53 -4.31 -4.13
C ARG A 301 12.65 -3.62 -2.77
N VAL A 302 13.25 -2.42 -2.72
CA VAL A 302 13.45 -1.64 -1.49
C VAL A 302 12.36 -0.59 -1.34
N HIS A 303 12.06 0.21 -2.38
CA HIS A 303 11.04 1.25 -2.26
C HIS A 303 9.60 0.72 -2.31
N GLY A 304 9.36 -0.50 -2.80
CA GLY A 304 8.08 -1.21 -2.70
C GLY A 304 7.07 -0.95 -3.82
N VAL A 305 7.36 -0.05 -4.77
CA VAL A 305 6.51 0.20 -5.95
C VAL A 305 7.04 -0.66 -7.10
N HIS A 306 6.25 -1.65 -7.50
CA HIS A 306 6.66 -2.65 -8.50
C HIS A 306 6.03 -2.42 -9.88
N GLY A 307 4.99 -1.60 -9.96
CA GLY A 307 4.31 -1.26 -11.21
C GLY A 307 3.14 -0.31 -10.98
N LEU A 308 2.57 0.21 -12.06
CA LEU A 308 1.44 1.12 -12.09
C LEU A 308 0.14 0.43 -11.69
N GLU A 309 -0.10 -0.78 -12.19
CA GLU A 309 -1.24 -1.61 -11.81
C GLU A 309 -0.94 -2.38 -10.51
N THR A 310 -1.72 -2.08 -9.48
CA THR A 310 -1.70 -2.82 -8.22
C THR A 310 -3.06 -3.48 -7.95
N ARG A 311 -3.14 -4.34 -6.93
CA ARG A 311 -4.38 -5.04 -6.56
C ARG A 311 -4.81 -4.66 -5.15
N ARG A 312 -6.06 -4.25 -5.00
CA ARG A 312 -6.73 -3.97 -3.70
C ARG A 312 -7.77 -5.02 -3.39
N VAL A 313 -8.05 -5.26 -2.11
CA VAL A 313 -9.15 -6.15 -1.69
C VAL A 313 -10.47 -5.36 -1.67
N PRO A 314 -11.60 -5.86 -2.24
CA PRO A 314 -12.89 -5.20 -2.26
C PRO A 314 -13.33 -4.76 -0.87
N GLY A 315 -13.79 -3.52 -0.77
CA GLY A 315 -14.26 -2.94 0.48
C GLY A 315 -13.17 -2.33 1.35
N LEU A 316 -11.88 -2.52 1.02
CA LEU A 316 -10.75 -1.82 1.64
C LEU A 316 -10.33 -0.62 0.77
N GLN A 317 -10.14 0.53 1.39
CA GLN A 317 -9.48 1.68 0.77
C GLN A 317 -7.95 1.47 0.71
N GLY A 318 -7.39 0.64 1.58
CA GLY A 318 -5.97 0.28 1.60
C GLY A 318 -5.52 -0.69 0.50
N ALA A 319 -4.22 -0.67 0.18
CA ALA A 319 -3.59 -1.56 -0.80
C ALA A 319 -2.73 -2.65 -0.14
N VAL A 320 -2.75 -3.85 -0.70
CA VAL A 320 -1.85 -4.93 -0.29
C VAL A 320 -0.56 -4.76 -1.09
N ALA A 321 0.52 -4.31 -0.44
CA ALA A 321 1.82 -4.18 -1.10
C ALA A 321 2.27 -5.51 -1.73
N SER A 322 2.74 -5.44 -2.97
CA SER A 322 3.12 -6.61 -3.79
C SER A 322 4.27 -7.43 -3.20
N GLY A 323 5.05 -6.87 -2.27
CA GLY A 323 6.32 -7.42 -1.79
C GLY A 323 6.37 -7.96 -0.35
N ASP A 324 5.33 -8.63 0.16
CA ASP A 324 5.49 -9.47 1.36
C ASP A 324 5.38 -10.96 0.97
N GLU A 325 6.51 -11.53 0.57
CA GLU A 325 6.61 -12.91 0.07
C GLU A 325 6.57 -13.97 1.18
N ARG A 326 6.43 -13.61 2.47
CA ARG A 326 6.46 -14.59 3.56
C ARG A 326 5.07 -14.98 4.08
N GLY A 327 4.73 -16.25 3.90
CA GLY A 327 3.67 -17.00 4.61
C GLY A 327 2.24 -16.45 4.51
N PHE A 328 1.91 -15.48 5.35
CA PHE A 328 0.55 -15.01 5.60
C PHE A 328 0.01 -14.08 4.49
N GLY A 329 0.84 -13.18 3.96
CA GLY A 329 0.47 -12.32 2.82
C GLY A 329 0.17 -13.13 1.56
N ARG A 330 0.87 -14.25 1.37
CA ARG A 330 0.63 -15.20 0.27
C ARG A 330 -0.66 -16.01 0.46
N ALA A 331 -0.99 -16.38 1.70
CA ALA A 331 -2.23 -17.11 2.01
C ALA A 331 -3.48 -16.22 1.84
N ILE A 332 -3.43 -14.97 2.30
CA ILE A 332 -4.52 -14.00 2.05
C ILE A 332 -4.63 -13.72 0.56
N ARG A 333 -3.53 -13.42 -0.14
CA ARG A 333 -3.51 -13.19 -1.59
C ARG A 333 -4.05 -14.40 -2.36
N GLY A 334 -3.61 -15.60 -2.00
CA GLY A 334 -4.09 -16.85 -2.59
C GLY A 334 -5.58 -17.06 -2.37
N ALA A 335 -6.09 -16.79 -1.17
CA ALA A 335 -7.52 -16.88 -0.88
C ALA A 335 -8.35 -15.79 -1.57
N THR A 336 -7.87 -14.54 -1.63
CA THR A 336 -8.57 -13.42 -2.29
C THR A 336 -8.51 -13.53 -3.81
N ASP A 337 -7.41 -13.99 -4.39
CA ASP A 337 -7.25 -14.22 -5.83
C ASP A 337 -8.06 -15.44 -6.28
N LEU A 338 -8.07 -16.54 -5.52
CA LEU A 338 -8.90 -17.73 -5.79
C LEU A 338 -10.39 -17.39 -5.81
N LEU A 339 -10.81 -16.44 -4.97
CA LEU A 339 -12.19 -15.96 -4.90
C LEU A 339 -12.48 -14.77 -5.85
N ARG A 340 -11.50 -14.32 -6.67
CA ARG A 340 -11.58 -13.10 -7.52
C ARG A 340 -12.02 -11.85 -6.76
N LEU A 341 -11.69 -11.77 -5.49
CA LEU A 341 -11.98 -10.65 -4.61
C LEU A 341 -10.80 -9.68 -4.61
N THR A 342 -10.36 -9.21 -5.77
CA THR A 342 -9.40 -8.09 -5.86
C THR A 342 -9.87 -7.11 -6.93
N ARG A 343 -9.78 -5.80 -6.65
CA ARG A 343 -10.01 -4.74 -7.61
C ARG A 343 -8.68 -4.19 -8.12
N PRO A 344 -8.59 -3.80 -9.40
CA PRO A 344 -7.46 -3.02 -9.89
C PRO A 344 -7.29 -1.75 -9.05
N ALA A 345 -6.04 -1.36 -8.83
CA ALA A 345 -5.66 -0.13 -8.17
C ALA A 345 -4.43 0.46 -8.86
N VAL A 346 -4.11 1.70 -8.50
CA VAL A 346 -3.00 2.46 -9.06
C VAL A 346 -1.95 2.65 -7.98
N ALA A 347 -0.68 2.61 -8.39
CA ALA A 347 0.48 2.93 -7.56
C ALA A 347 0.19 4.11 -6.62
N SER A 348 0.52 3.93 -5.34
CA SER A 348 0.15 4.83 -4.25
C SER A 348 1.31 5.02 -3.30
N GLY A 349 1.41 6.20 -2.70
CA GLY A 349 2.38 6.52 -1.65
C GLY A 349 2.21 5.67 -0.40
N SER A 350 1.09 4.96 -0.24
CA SER A 350 0.93 3.93 0.79
C SER A 350 1.78 2.68 0.57
N GLU A 351 2.25 2.45 -0.66
CA GLU A 351 3.11 1.31 -1.02
C GLU A 351 4.60 1.63 -0.83
N LEU A 352 4.95 2.93 -0.73
CA LEU A 352 6.32 3.39 -0.56
C LEU A 352 6.90 3.03 0.81
N ARG A 353 7.99 2.28 0.79
CA ARG A 353 8.76 1.84 1.96
C ARG A 353 10.05 2.66 2.19
N ALA A 354 10.53 3.34 1.15
CA ALA A 354 11.70 4.21 1.20
C ALA A 354 11.29 5.68 1.05
N LYS A 355 12.03 6.59 1.70
CA LYS A 355 11.80 8.03 1.59
C LYS A 355 12.18 8.52 0.20
N THR A 356 11.38 9.43 -0.36
CA THR A 356 11.73 10.11 -1.61
C THR A 356 12.65 11.31 -1.33
N VAL A 357 13.27 11.87 -2.37
CA VAL A 357 14.14 13.04 -2.29
C VAL A 357 13.46 14.25 -1.64
N TRP A 358 12.18 14.52 -1.95
CA TRP A 358 11.42 15.61 -1.32
C TRP A 358 11.02 15.30 0.12
N GLU A 359 10.84 14.02 0.47
CA GLU A 359 10.62 13.63 1.86
C GLU A 359 11.88 13.78 2.70
N VAL A 360 13.04 13.40 2.18
CA VAL A 360 14.34 13.59 2.85
C VAL A 360 14.68 15.06 2.97
N ALA A 361 14.44 15.88 1.93
CA ALA A 361 14.65 17.33 1.99
C ALA A 361 13.76 17.98 3.08
N ALA A 362 12.48 17.61 3.15
CA ALA A 362 11.58 18.11 4.19
C ALA A 362 11.99 17.65 5.60
N ASP A 363 12.43 16.38 5.75
CA ASP A 363 12.97 15.87 7.02
C ASP A 363 14.25 16.60 7.45
N ALA A 364 15.03 17.10 6.49
CA ALA A 364 16.21 17.93 6.72
C ALA A 364 15.88 19.41 7.00
N GLY A 365 14.59 19.78 7.03
CA GLY A 365 14.12 21.14 7.30
C GLY A 365 14.06 22.05 6.07
N LEU A 366 14.23 21.51 4.86
CA LEU A 366 14.12 22.27 3.61
C LEU A 366 12.67 22.33 3.13
N ARG A 367 12.30 23.43 2.46
CA ARG A 367 10.99 23.57 1.82
C ARG A 367 10.99 22.79 0.51
N ALA A 368 10.34 21.64 0.51
CA ALA A 368 10.23 20.78 -0.66
C ALA A 368 8.80 20.75 -1.21
N ALA A 369 8.68 20.73 -2.53
CA ALA A 369 7.43 20.66 -3.27
C ALA A 369 7.50 19.62 -4.38
N VAL A 370 6.42 18.89 -4.62
CA VAL A 370 6.31 17.92 -5.72
C VAL A 370 4.96 18.06 -6.45
N VAL A 371 5.00 17.99 -7.78
CA VAL A 371 3.84 18.10 -8.66
C VAL A 371 3.76 16.88 -9.59
N ASN A 372 2.61 16.21 -9.56
CA ASN A 372 2.19 15.13 -10.45
C ASN A 372 3.10 13.90 -10.49
N TRP A 373 4.02 13.74 -9.54
CA TRP A 373 4.88 12.56 -9.51
C TRP A 373 4.08 11.31 -9.13
N TRP A 374 4.44 10.16 -9.68
CA TRP A 374 3.81 8.87 -9.34
C TRP A 374 3.87 8.57 -7.84
N ALA A 375 2.87 7.84 -7.34
CA ALA A 375 2.79 7.38 -5.95
C ALA A 375 2.96 8.51 -4.91
N THR A 376 2.51 9.74 -5.22
CA THR A 376 2.55 10.87 -4.28
C THR A 376 1.25 11.01 -3.49
N TRP A 377 0.14 10.49 -3.99
CA TRP A 377 -1.08 10.33 -3.19
C TRP A 377 -0.96 9.14 -2.21
N PRO A 378 -1.37 9.27 -0.94
CA PRO A 378 -1.92 10.46 -0.29
C PRO A 378 -0.84 11.49 0.09
N ALA A 379 -1.16 12.77 -0.05
CA ALA A 379 -0.44 13.84 0.62
C ALA A 379 -0.68 13.77 2.14
N GLY A 380 0.38 13.89 2.94
CA GLY A 380 0.23 13.91 4.39
C GLY A 380 0.01 15.31 4.95
N THR A 381 -0.07 15.41 6.28
CA THR A 381 -0.47 16.63 7.00
C THR A 381 0.44 17.01 8.16
N GLY A 382 1.63 16.39 8.26
CA GLY A 382 2.62 16.71 9.28
C GLY A 382 3.24 18.11 9.13
N ALA A 383 3.81 18.62 10.23
CA ALA A 383 4.38 19.98 10.30
C ALA A 383 5.63 20.19 9.41
N ASN A 384 6.42 19.13 9.18
CA ASN A 384 7.62 19.15 8.32
C ASN A 384 7.42 18.23 7.11
N GLU A 385 6.27 18.33 6.45
CA GLU A 385 6.01 17.56 5.25
C GLU A 385 6.19 18.40 3.98
N PRO A 386 6.61 17.76 2.88
CA PRO A 386 6.69 18.44 1.59
C PRO A 386 5.30 18.87 1.14
N THR A 387 5.23 19.98 0.41
CA THR A 387 4.03 20.36 -0.32
C THR A 387 3.82 19.37 -1.47
N VAL A 388 2.63 18.77 -1.57
CA VAL A 388 2.32 17.74 -2.56
C VAL A 388 1.09 18.18 -3.36
N VAL A 389 1.26 18.29 -4.68
CA VAL A 389 0.17 18.29 -5.66
C VAL A 389 0.26 16.94 -6.36
N SER A 390 -0.54 15.96 -5.92
CA SER A 390 -0.30 14.56 -6.29
C SER A 390 -0.69 14.21 -7.74
N ASP A 391 -0.37 12.98 -8.14
CA ASP A 391 -0.83 12.34 -9.39
C ASP A 391 -2.36 12.36 -9.58
N ARG A 392 -3.15 12.59 -8.51
CA ARG A 392 -4.62 12.67 -8.53
C ARG A 392 -5.15 14.11 -8.45
N ALA A 393 -4.28 15.10 -8.29
CA ALA A 393 -4.69 16.49 -7.99
C ALA A 393 -5.53 17.13 -9.09
N VAL A 394 -5.17 16.93 -10.37
CA VAL A 394 -5.93 17.49 -11.50
C VAL A 394 -7.35 16.94 -11.52
N LEU A 395 -7.55 15.64 -11.30
CA LEU A 395 -8.90 15.05 -11.21
C LEU A 395 -9.73 15.69 -10.10
N ARG A 396 -9.12 15.96 -8.95
CA ARG A 396 -9.80 16.64 -7.83
C ARG A 396 -10.15 18.08 -8.17
N LEU A 397 -9.26 18.83 -8.82
CA LEU A 397 -9.52 20.21 -9.24
C LEU A 397 -10.59 20.30 -10.33
N GLU A 398 -10.63 19.35 -11.27
CA GLU A 398 -11.64 19.26 -12.33
C GLU A 398 -13.04 18.98 -11.76
N ARG A 399 -13.14 18.05 -10.80
CA ARG A 399 -14.42 17.64 -10.22
C ARG A 399 -14.89 18.53 -9.07
N GLY A 400 -13.96 19.14 -8.35
CA GLY A 400 -14.22 19.78 -7.07
C GLY A 400 -14.56 18.78 -5.95
N GLY A 401 -15.25 19.29 -4.93
CA GLY A 401 -15.59 18.54 -3.71
C GLY A 401 -14.52 18.63 -2.62
N THR A 402 -14.65 17.80 -1.60
CA THR A 402 -13.74 17.76 -0.45
C THR A 402 -12.48 16.95 -0.76
N LEU A 403 -11.34 17.34 -0.19
CA LEU A 403 -10.07 16.64 -0.35
C LEU A 403 -10.11 15.24 0.28
N ASN A 404 -9.59 14.26 -0.44
CA ASN A 404 -9.11 12.99 0.07
C ASN A 404 -7.58 12.94 -0.12
N ALA A 405 -6.86 13.90 0.47
CA ALA A 405 -5.39 13.94 0.44
C ALA A 405 -4.74 13.99 -0.97
N GLU A 406 -5.42 14.49 -2.01
CA GLU A 406 -4.80 14.71 -3.33
C GLU A 406 -3.85 15.91 -3.35
N ILE A 407 -4.07 16.88 -2.45
CA ILE A 407 -3.26 18.08 -2.33
C ILE A 407 -2.98 18.34 -0.85
N GLY A 408 -1.70 18.57 -0.52
CA GLY A 408 -1.22 18.90 0.81
C GLY A 408 -0.23 20.07 0.77
N PRO A 409 -0.26 21.00 1.75
CA PRO A 409 -1.21 21.08 2.87
C PRO A 409 -2.62 21.47 2.40
N ALA A 410 -3.66 21.16 3.20
CA ALA A 410 -5.06 21.35 2.79
C ALA A 410 -5.42 22.79 2.36
N LYS A 411 -4.77 23.81 2.94
CA LYS A 411 -4.96 25.22 2.54
C LYS A 411 -4.58 25.50 1.08
N LEU A 412 -3.64 24.73 0.52
CA LEU A 412 -3.23 24.87 -0.87
C LEU A 412 -4.37 24.53 -1.84
N TYR A 413 -5.24 23.59 -1.48
CA TYR A 413 -6.36 23.22 -2.34
C TYR A 413 -7.33 24.37 -2.56
N GLU A 414 -7.66 25.15 -1.53
CA GLU A 414 -8.57 26.29 -1.69
C GLU A 414 -7.98 27.36 -2.62
N LYS A 415 -6.67 27.63 -2.50
CA LYS A 415 -5.93 28.51 -3.42
C LYS A 415 -6.00 27.99 -4.86
N LEU A 416 -5.58 26.75 -5.08
CA LEU A 416 -5.53 26.15 -6.42
C LEU A 416 -6.92 26.00 -7.04
N ARG A 417 -7.95 25.70 -6.24
CA ARG A 417 -9.34 25.62 -6.70
C ARG A 417 -9.85 26.98 -7.18
N ALA A 418 -9.53 28.06 -6.47
CA ALA A 418 -9.89 29.41 -6.89
C ALA A 418 -9.18 29.82 -8.19
N GLU A 419 -7.90 29.46 -8.33
CA GLU A 419 -7.09 29.75 -9.53
C GLU A 419 -7.34 28.79 -10.71
N TRP A 420 -8.07 27.69 -10.49
CA TRP A 420 -8.24 26.61 -11.47
C TRP A 420 -8.76 27.06 -12.84
N PRO A 421 -9.76 27.98 -12.95
CA PRO A 421 -10.19 28.49 -14.25
C PRO A 421 -9.06 29.19 -15.01
N ALA A 422 -8.23 29.99 -14.32
CA ALA A 422 -7.11 30.70 -14.93
C ALA A 422 -6.01 29.73 -15.39
N ILE A 423 -5.69 28.74 -14.56
CA ILE A 423 -4.73 27.67 -14.89
C ILE A 423 -5.15 26.92 -16.17
N LYS A 424 -6.44 26.57 -16.30
CA LYS A 424 -6.95 25.92 -17.52
C LYS A 424 -6.85 26.81 -18.75
N THR A 425 -7.16 28.09 -18.62
CA THR A 425 -7.07 29.06 -19.73
C THR A 425 -5.61 29.22 -20.20
N GLU A 426 -4.67 29.35 -19.26
CA GLU A 426 -3.23 29.43 -19.54
C GLU A 426 -2.73 28.19 -20.28
N ALA A 427 -3.04 27.00 -19.76
CA ALA A 427 -2.68 25.73 -20.41
C ALA A 427 -3.31 25.58 -21.80
N GLY A 428 -4.60 25.92 -21.92
CA GLY A 428 -5.32 25.85 -23.20
C GLY A 428 -4.75 26.79 -24.26
N ALA A 429 -4.32 27.99 -23.88
CA ALA A 429 -3.69 28.95 -24.80
C ALA A 429 -2.35 28.42 -25.36
N LEU A 430 -1.52 27.82 -24.50
CA LEU A 430 -0.25 27.20 -24.92
C LEU A 430 -0.48 26.05 -25.89
N VAL A 431 -1.46 25.18 -25.61
CA VAL A 431 -1.77 24.05 -26.48
C VAL A 431 -2.40 24.49 -27.80
N GLN A 432 -3.25 25.51 -27.80
CA GLN A 432 -3.79 26.06 -29.05
C GLN A 432 -2.70 26.63 -29.97
N ALA A 433 -1.69 27.31 -29.40
CA ALA A 433 -0.56 27.82 -30.16
C ALA A 433 0.33 26.70 -30.74
N PHE A 434 0.33 25.52 -30.13
CA PHE A 434 1.08 24.34 -30.58
C PHE A 434 0.47 23.63 -31.79
N MET A 435 -0.86 23.54 -31.88
CA MET A 435 -1.53 22.63 -32.82
C MET A 435 -1.11 22.86 -34.29
N PRO A 436 -0.34 21.95 -34.90
CA PRO A 436 0.16 22.14 -36.25
C PRO A 436 -0.99 22.10 -37.27
N ALA A 437 -0.97 23.02 -38.23
CA ALA A 437 -1.90 22.97 -39.36
C ALA A 437 -1.59 21.72 -40.23
N GLY A 438 -2.63 20.96 -40.59
CA GLY A 438 -2.48 19.78 -41.47
C GLY A 438 -2.32 18.44 -40.75
N THR A 439 -2.24 18.40 -39.41
CA THR A 439 -2.32 17.14 -38.66
C THR A 439 -3.72 16.53 -38.78
N ASP A 440 -3.82 15.23 -39.02
CA ASP A 440 -5.10 14.53 -39.06
C ASP A 440 -5.81 14.60 -37.69
N ARG A 441 -7.15 14.54 -37.72
CA ARG A 441 -7.98 14.77 -36.52
C ARG A 441 -7.70 13.76 -35.38
N PRO A 442 -7.54 12.44 -35.64
CA PRO A 442 -7.11 11.49 -34.61
C PRO A 442 -5.78 11.87 -33.94
N THR A 443 -4.73 12.11 -34.72
CA THR A 443 -3.41 12.47 -34.19
C THR A 443 -3.47 13.77 -33.39
N ALA A 444 -4.11 14.79 -33.94
CA ALA A 444 -4.29 16.08 -33.29
C ALA A 444 -5.01 15.96 -31.93
N THR A 445 -5.96 15.03 -31.80
CA THR A 445 -6.69 14.81 -30.54
C THR A 445 -5.78 14.22 -29.47
N VAL A 446 -4.94 13.25 -29.83
CA VAL A 446 -3.97 12.63 -28.90
C VAL A 446 -2.90 13.63 -28.46
N LEU A 447 -2.33 14.38 -29.42
CA LEU A 447 -1.32 15.40 -29.13
C LEU A 447 -1.88 16.49 -28.23
N ARG A 448 -3.06 17.05 -28.55
CA ARG A 448 -3.72 18.08 -27.75
C ARG A 448 -3.93 17.64 -26.32
N ARG A 449 -4.56 16.49 -26.14
CA ARG A 449 -4.86 15.95 -24.80
C ARG A 449 -3.59 15.74 -23.98
N SER A 450 -2.54 15.23 -24.61
CA SER A 450 -1.27 14.97 -23.94
C SER A 450 -0.56 16.28 -23.58
N ALA A 451 -0.54 17.25 -24.49
CA ALA A 451 0.03 18.58 -24.28
C ALA A 451 -0.71 19.38 -23.19
N GLU A 452 -2.03 19.25 -23.11
CA GLU A 452 -2.85 19.84 -22.04
C GLU A 452 -2.44 19.31 -20.66
N LEU A 453 -2.12 18.01 -20.54
CA LEU A 453 -1.66 17.45 -19.26
C LEU A 453 -0.36 18.10 -18.81
N ASP A 454 0.65 18.16 -19.66
CA ASP A 454 1.96 18.74 -19.32
C ASP A 454 1.86 20.23 -19.04
N ALA A 455 1.10 20.99 -19.85
CA ALA A 455 0.87 22.41 -19.62
C ALA A 455 0.17 22.68 -18.28
N LEU A 456 -0.81 21.87 -17.89
CA LEU A 456 -1.46 21.98 -16.58
C LEU A 456 -0.47 21.73 -15.43
N GLN A 457 0.42 20.73 -15.55
CA GLN A 457 1.40 20.47 -14.48
C GLN A 457 2.43 21.60 -14.36
N LEU A 458 2.87 22.17 -15.48
CA LEU A 458 3.77 23.32 -15.48
C LEU A 458 3.10 24.55 -14.87
N ALA A 459 1.85 24.83 -15.22
CA ALA A 459 1.09 25.93 -14.63
C ALA A 459 0.91 25.74 -13.12
N LEU A 460 0.58 24.53 -12.65
CA LEU A 460 0.53 24.20 -11.23
C LEU A 460 1.89 24.40 -10.55
N ALA A 461 2.97 23.88 -11.14
CA ALA A 461 4.32 24.04 -10.61
C ALA A 461 4.74 25.52 -10.50
N ALA A 462 4.36 26.37 -11.45
CA ALA A 462 4.61 27.81 -11.39
C ALA A 462 3.96 28.47 -10.17
N ARG A 463 2.77 28.00 -9.73
CA ARG A 463 2.11 28.52 -8.51
C ARG A 463 2.86 28.11 -7.25
N LEU A 464 3.47 26.93 -7.22
CA LEU A 464 4.31 26.50 -6.09
C LEU A 464 5.68 27.17 -6.11
N GLN A 465 6.21 27.50 -7.29
CA GLN A 465 7.47 28.21 -7.43
C GLN A 465 7.42 29.62 -6.80
N SER A 466 6.23 30.23 -6.72
CA SER A 466 6.03 31.54 -6.08
C SER A 466 6.36 31.53 -4.58
N ASP A 467 6.24 30.37 -3.92
CA ASP A 467 6.64 30.19 -2.53
C ASP A 467 8.16 29.92 -2.37
N ALA A 468 8.91 29.98 -3.48
CA ALA A 468 10.36 29.81 -3.58
C ALA A 468 10.91 28.57 -2.84
N PRO A 469 10.40 27.35 -3.09
CA PRO A 469 10.87 26.14 -2.42
C PRO A 469 12.35 25.86 -2.69
N ASP A 470 13.03 25.25 -1.72
CA ASP A 470 14.42 24.83 -1.86
C ASP A 470 14.54 23.64 -2.84
N LEU A 471 13.49 22.80 -2.92
CA LEU A 471 13.34 21.76 -3.93
C LEU A 471 11.94 21.81 -4.56
N LEU A 472 11.84 21.93 -5.88
CA LEU A 472 10.60 21.75 -6.65
C LEU A 472 10.77 20.61 -7.66
N ALA A 473 10.01 19.53 -7.51
CA ALA A 473 10.00 18.40 -8.44
C ALA A 473 8.71 18.39 -9.27
N VAL A 474 8.83 18.26 -10.59
CA VAL A 474 7.69 18.25 -11.53
C VAL A 474 7.83 17.08 -12.49
N TYR A 475 6.75 16.33 -12.68
CA TYR A 475 6.68 15.19 -13.59
C TYR A 475 5.72 15.44 -14.77
N LEU A 476 6.24 15.27 -15.99
CA LEU A 476 5.56 15.50 -17.27
C LEU A 476 5.39 14.18 -18.05
N PRO A 477 4.19 13.57 -18.05
CA PRO A 477 3.93 12.30 -18.73
C PRO A 477 3.46 12.44 -20.18
N GLY A 478 3.15 13.66 -20.66
CA GLY A 478 2.41 13.88 -21.88
C GLY A 478 3.08 13.28 -23.12
N LEU A 479 4.40 13.43 -23.25
CA LEU A 479 5.13 12.85 -24.38
C LEU A 479 5.05 11.31 -24.41
N ASP A 480 5.25 10.61 -23.29
CA ASP A 480 5.06 9.15 -23.20
C ASP A 480 3.63 8.73 -23.57
N ILE A 481 2.61 9.46 -23.10
CA ILE A 481 1.20 9.21 -23.44
C ILE A 481 0.96 9.33 -24.94
N ALA A 482 1.44 10.42 -25.55
CA ALA A 482 1.29 10.66 -26.97
C ALA A 482 2.03 9.59 -27.78
N GLN A 483 3.27 9.31 -27.42
CA GLN A 483 4.14 8.32 -28.05
C GLN A 483 3.51 6.92 -28.02
N HIS A 484 3.12 6.45 -26.84
CA HIS A 484 2.51 5.13 -26.67
C HIS A 484 1.22 5.01 -27.48
N THR A 485 0.35 6.03 -27.42
CA THR A 485 -0.96 5.99 -28.09
C THR A 485 -0.84 6.03 -29.61
N LEU A 486 -0.01 6.92 -30.16
CA LEU A 486 0.16 7.07 -31.60
C LEU A 486 0.90 5.89 -32.22
N LEU A 487 1.95 5.37 -31.56
CA LEU A 487 2.72 4.26 -32.10
C LEU A 487 2.01 2.90 -31.92
N ALA A 488 1.23 2.72 -30.86
CA ALA A 488 0.36 1.54 -30.73
C ALA A 488 -0.79 1.55 -31.77
N SER A 489 -1.31 2.72 -32.13
CA SER A 489 -2.35 2.85 -33.16
C SER A 489 -1.80 2.68 -34.58
N GLY A 490 -0.52 3.00 -34.78
CA GLY A 490 0.16 2.93 -36.07
C GLY A 490 0.58 1.52 -36.51
N SER A 491 0.61 0.52 -35.62
CA SER A 491 1.06 -0.85 -35.95
C SER A 491 0.15 -1.61 -36.92
N GLY A 492 -1.02 -1.06 -37.25
CA GLY A 492 -1.92 -1.56 -38.30
C GLY A 492 -2.30 -0.52 -39.37
N GLY A 493 -1.64 0.65 -39.38
CA GLY A 493 -1.94 1.76 -40.29
C GLY A 493 -1.11 1.76 -41.57
N SER A 494 -1.42 2.68 -42.49
CA SER A 494 -0.59 2.93 -43.68
C SER A 494 0.75 3.59 -43.29
N PRO A 495 1.82 3.44 -44.09
CA PRO A 495 3.07 4.15 -43.87
C PRO A 495 2.92 5.68 -43.78
N SER A 496 1.97 6.26 -44.53
CA SER A 496 1.66 7.68 -44.46
C SER A 496 1.06 8.11 -43.11
N ALA A 497 0.20 7.28 -42.51
CA ALA A 497 -0.33 7.53 -41.17
C ALA A 497 0.77 7.47 -40.11
N MET A 498 1.68 6.48 -40.21
CA MET A 498 2.84 6.41 -39.33
C MET A 498 3.76 7.63 -39.48
N ALA A 499 4.01 8.11 -40.70
CA ALA A 499 4.79 9.33 -40.93
C ALA A 499 4.14 10.55 -40.24
N ALA A 500 2.83 10.73 -40.38
CA ALA A 500 2.09 11.81 -39.71
C ALA A 500 2.16 11.71 -38.18
N HIS A 501 2.09 10.49 -37.61
CA HIS A 501 2.28 10.28 -36.17
C HIS A 501 3.68 10.70 -35.72
N LEU A 502 4.73 10.33 -36.46
CA LEU A 502 6.11 10.69 -36.16
C LEU A 502 6.36 12.19 -36.27
N ASP A 503 5.78 12.86 -37.27
CA ASP A 503 5.84 14.32 -37.40
C ASP A 503 5.15 15.00 -36.24
N GLY A 504 3.96 14.54 -35.86
CA GLY A 504 3.25 15.02 -34.67
C GLY A 504 4.06 14.87 -33.38
N LEU A 505 4.76 13.75 -33.20
CA LEU A 505 5.67 13.56 -32.07
C LEU A 505 6.86 14.51 -32.11
N ARG A 506 7.46 14.78 -33.28
CA ARG A 506 8.54 15.77 -33.42
C ARG A 506 8.08 17.18 -33.04
N GLU A 507 6.90 17.58 -33.50
CA GLU A 507 6.31 18.86 -33.10
C GLU A 507 6.08 18.92 -31.58
N TYR A 508 5.75 17.79 -30.94
CA TYR A 508 5.59 17.74 -29.49
C TYR A 508 6.88 18.13 -28.73
N TYR A 509 8.07 17.79 -29.25
CA TYR A 509 9.34 18.25 -28.65
C TYR A 509 9.48 19.77 -28.75
N VAL A 510 9.07 20.36 -29.88
CA VAL A 510 9.09 21.81 -30.07
C VAL A 510 8.11 22.50 -29.12
N PHE A 511 6.95 21.90 -28.88
CA PHE A 511 6.05 22.35 -27.83
C PHE A 511 6.69 22.30 -26.44
N LEU A 512 7.30 21.17 -26.07
CA LEU A 512 7.99 21.03 -24.79
C LEU A 512 9.08 22.09 -24.62
N ASP A 513 9.91 22.33 -25.64
CA ASP A 513 10.92 23.39 -25.63
C ASP A 513 10.30 24.76 -25.37
N ALA A 514 9.21 25.09 -26.09
CA ALA A 514 8.53 26.37 -25.99
C ALA A 514 7.87 26.60 -24.62
N VAL A 515 7.22 25.59 -24.03
CA VAL A 515 6.57 25.73 -22.71
C VAL A 515 7.55 25.65 -21.54
N LEU A 516 8.69 24.97 -21.73
CA LEU A 516 9.72 24.85 -20.70
C LEU A 516 10.70 26.02 -20.70
N LYS A 517 10.77 26.82 -21.78
CA LYS A 517 11.80 27.87 -21.97
C LYS A 517 12.05 28.74 -20.74
N ASP A 518 11.00 29.13 -20.02
CA ASP A 518 11.12 30.00 -18.84
C ASP A 518 11.38 29.19 -17.55
N ALA A 519 10.94 27.93 -17.52
CA ALA A 519 11.10 27.03 -16.39
C ALA A 519 12.52 26.46 -16.27
N ILE A 520 13.23 26.31 -17.40
CA ILE A 520 14.55 25.67 -17.48
C ILE A 520 15.74 26.64 -17.52
N VAL A 521 15.47 27.95 -17.53
CA VAL A 521 16.52 28.97 -17.39
C VAL A 521 16.85 29.14 -15.90
N PRO A 522 18.07 28.78 -15.46
CA PRO A 522 18.45 28.89 -14.06
C PRO A 522 18.53 30.36 -13.62
N ARG A 523 17.96 30.67 -12.45
CA ARG A 523 18.27 31.91 -11.72
C ARG A 523 19.65 31.80 -11.05
N ARG A 524 20.14 32.93 -10.52
CA ARG A 524 21.51 33.05 -9.96
C ARG A 524 21.85 31.98 -8.91
N ASP A 525 20.86 31.56 -8.13
CA ASP A 525 20.93 30.62 -7.01
C ASP A 525 20.08 29.36 -7.25
N GLU A 526 19.85 29.00 -8.52
CA GLU A 526 19.01 27.88 -8.92
C GLU A 526 19.81 26.89 -9.77
N LEU A 527 19.68 25.61 -9.44
CA LEU A 527 20.14 24.48 -10.24
C LEU A 527 18.92 23.80 -10.87
N ILE A 528 18.86 23.80 -12.19
CA ILE A 528 17.87 23.03 -12.93
C ILE A 528 18.45 21.65 -13.16
N VAL A 529 17.70 20.62 -12.78
CA VAL A 529 18.01 19.21 -13.03
C VAL A 529 16.93 18.67 -13.96
N LEU A 530 17.28 18.37 -15.21
CA LEU A 530 16.39 17.72 -16.16
C LEU A 530 16.70 16.22 -16.16
N VAL A 531 15.68 15.38 -15.96
CA VAL A 531 15.80 13.93 -16.08
C VAL A 531 14.76 13.44 -17.07
N THR A 532 15.18 12.57 -17.97
CA THR A 532 14.31 12.03 -19.01
C THR A 532 14.41 10.51 -19.07
N GLN A 533 13.34 9.88 -19.53
CA GLN A 533 13.26 8.43 -19.75
C GLN A 533 12.54 8.16 -21.07
N PRO A 534 12.86 7.07 -21.80
CA PRO A 534 12.25 6.73 -23.09
C PRO A 534 10.77 6.32 -22.99
N GLY A 535 10.24 6.18 -21.77
CA GLY A 535 8.86 5.79 -21.50
C GLY A 535 8.59 4.30 -21.72
N ARG A 536 7.35 3.98 -22.12
CA ARG A 536 6.82 2.60 -22.18
C ARG A 536 7.19 1.80 -23.43
N LEU A 537 7.77 2.43 -24.44
CA LEU A 537 8.06 1.72 -25.70
C LEU A 537 9.21 0.72 -25.53
N PRO A 538 9.15 -0.45 -26.20
CA PRO A 538 10.29 -1.36 -26.26
C PRO A 538 11.42 -0.72 -27.10
N SER A 539 12.48 -0.26 -26.45
CA SER A 539 13.66 0.34 -27.09
C SER A 539 14.90 0.27 -26.19
N ASP A 540 16.06 -0.10 -26.70
CA ASP A 540 17.34 -0.01 -25.96
C ASP A 540 17.80 1.44 -25.68
N VAL A 541 16.99 2.43 -26.06
CA VAL A 541 17.22 3.86 -25.88
C VAL A 541 17.36 4.18 -24.40
N GLN A 542 18.45 4.88 -24.07
CA GLN A 542 18.71 5.40 -22.74
C GLN A 542 18.02 6.76 -22.54
N GLY A 543 17.69 7.10 -21.30
CA GLY A 543 17.27 8.45 -20.93
C GLY A 543 18.45 9.43 -20.86
N LEU A 544 18.18 10.67 -20.52
CA LEU A 544 19.21 11.69 -20.23
C LEU A 544 18.99 12.27 -18.84
N ALA A 545 20.08 12.63 -18.17
CA ALA A 545 20.02 13.55 -17.04
C ALA A 545 21.00 14.69 -17.32
N GLY A 546 20.56 15.92 -17.13
CA GLY A 546 21.41 17.08 -17.30
C GLY A 546 21.15 18.17 -16.27
N VAL A 547 22.15 19.01 -16.07
CA VAL A 547 22.09 20.10 -15.10
C VAL A 547 22.52 21.43 -15.70
N ALA A 548 21.83 22.49 -15.29
CA ALA A 548 22.15 23.87 -15.66
C ALA A 548 22.06 24.79 -14.44
N GLY A 549 23.04 25.69 -14.30
CA GLY A 549 23.15 26.63 -13.18
C GLY A 549 24.61 26.94 -12.85
N GLY A 550 24.84 27.80 -11.85
CA GLY A 550 26.19 28.20 -11.45
C GLY A 550 27.06 27.05 -10.92
N ALA A 551 26.43 25.98 -10.41
CA ALA A 551 27.09 24.79 -9.90
C ALA A 551 27.34 23.69 -10.96
N ALA A 552 26.83 23.84 -12.19
CA ALA A 552 26.89 22.81 -13.22
C ALA A 552 28.31 22.67 -13.84
N ALA A 553 28.76 21.44 -14.03
CA ALA A 553 29.95 21.12 -14.82
C ALA A 553 29.70 21.19 -16.32
N ILE A 554 30.79 21.20 -17.09
CA ILE A 554 30.76 20.83 -18.51
C ILE A 554 31.22 19.38 -18.62
N ARG A 555 30.26 18.45 -18.75
CA ARG A 555 30.53 17.02 -18.93
C ARG A 555 29.49 16.42 -19.85
N LEU A 556 29.95 15.74 -20.90
CA LEU A 556 29.12 15.06 -21.87
C LEU A 556 29.43 13.56 -21.83
N ASP A 557 28.40 12.72 -21.95
CA ASP A 557 28.47 11.29 -22.29
C ASP A 557 28.96 10.31 -21.20
N ALA A 558 28.77 10.61 -19.91
CA ALA A 558 28.88 9.57 -18.87
C ALA A 558 27.59 8.73 -18.75
N SER A 559 27.68 7.54 -18.17
CA SER A 559 26.53 6.66 -17.89
C SER A 559 26.13 6.75 -16.41
N ALA A 560 24.84 6.81 -16.16
CA ALA A 560 24.23 6.89 -14.83
C ALA A 560 23.03 5.95 -14.74
N ARG A 561 22.64 5.60 -13.52
CA ARG A 561 21.44 4.81 -13.25
C ARG A 561 20.36 5.69 -12.64
N GLY A 562 19.10 5.30 -12.77
CA GLY A 562 18.00 6.03 -12.13
C GLY A 562 18.18 6.23 -10.63
N VAL A 563 18.82 5.27 -9.94
CA VAL A 563 19.10 5.35 -8.49
C VAL A 563 20.10 6.45 -8.12
N ASP A 564 20.93 6.92 -9.06
CA ASP A 564 21.98 7.91 -8.82
C ASP A 564 21.41 9.36 -8.80
N VAL A 565 20.16 9.57 -9.25
CA VAL A 565 19.54 10.91 -9.33
C VAL A 565 19.21 11.49 -7.95
N ALA A 566 18.50 10.75 -7.09
CA ALA A 566 18.16 11.22 -5.75
C ALA A 566 19.38 11.63 -4.90
N PRO A 567 20.46 10.82 -4.78
CA PRO A 567 21.65 11.24 -4.04
C PRO A 567 22.34 12.46 -4.66
N THR A 568 22.31 12.62 -5.98
CA THR A 568 22.82 13.81 -6.69
C THR A 568 22.07 15.08 -6.27
N ILE A 569 20.74 15.02 -6.22
CA ILE A 569 19.90 16.17 -5.80
C ILE A 569 20.11 16.50 -4.33
N LEU A 570 20.16 15.47 -3.46
CA LEU A 570 20.39 15.67 -2.03
C LEU A 570 21.74 16.31 -1.77
N HIS A 571 22.77 15.90 -2.51
CA HIS A 571 24.09 16.53 -2.47
C HIS A 571 24.04 18.01 -2.87
N ALA A 572 23.36 18.35 -3.97
CA ALA A 572 23.19 19.74 -4.41
C ALA A 572 22.48 20.63 -3.37
N LEU A 573 21.51 20.06 -2.65
CA LEU A 573 20.79 20.73 -1.55
C LEU A 573 21.62 20.83 -0.25
N GLY A 574 22.82 20.26 -0.22
CA GLY A 574 23.66 20.22 0.97
C GLY A 574 23.19 19.23 2.03
N VAL A 575 22.31 18.29 1.69
CA VAL A 575 21.86 17.20 2.56
C VAL A 575 22.86 16.05 2.50
N PRO A 576 23.34 15.51 3.64
CA PRO A 576 24.26 14.38 3.61
C PRO A 576 23.60 13.13 3.00
N VAL A 577 24.35 12.37 2.22
CA VAL A 577 23.91 11.20 1.46
C VAL A 577 23.88 9.96 2.35
N SER A 578 22.77 9.21 2.33
CA SER A 578 22.66 7.99 3.13
C SER A 578 23.46 6.84 2.52
N ARG A 579 24.22 6.11 3.35
CA ARG A 579 24.94 4.89 2.94
C ARG A 579 24.01 3.73 2.57
N ASP A 580 22.75 3.77 3.00
CA ASP A 580 21.73 2.79 2.60
C ASP A 580 21.22 2.98 1.16
N LEU A 581 21.49 4.12 0.50
CA LEU A 581 21.07 4.34 -0.89
C LEU A 581 21.81 3.39 -1.83
N ALA A 582 21.10 2.91 -2.86
CA ALA A 582 21.70 2.03 -3.86
C ALA A 582 22.51 2.81 -4.92
N GLY A 583 22.17 4.09 -5.12
CA GLY A 583 22.89 4.98 -6.02
C GLY A 583 23.93 5.84 -5.32
N GLU A 584 24.82 6.41 -6.11
CA GLU A 584 25.84 7.36 -5.66
C GLU A 584 25.60 8.74 -6.30
N PRO A 585 26.02 9.85 -5.65
CA PRO A 585 25.92 11.16 -6.27
C PRO A 585 26.78 11.25 -7.54
N LEU A 586 26.18 11.74 -8.63
CA LEU A 586 26.84 12.03 -9.89
C LEU A 586 27.66 13.32 -9.75
N VAL A 587 28.79 13.24 -9.06
CA VAL A 587 29.64 14.39 -8.78
C VAL A 587 30.20 15.03 -10.05
N GLU A 588 30.27 14.27 -11.17
CA GLU A 588 30.74 14.79 -12.45
C GLU A 588 29.78 15.79 -13.11
N LEU A 589 28.54 15.90 -12.61
CA LEU A 589 27.58 16.91 -13.03
C LEU A 589 27.86 18.28 -12.39
N PHE A 590 28.73 18.37 -11.37
CA PHE A 590 29.02 19.62 -10.66
C PHE A 590 30.42 20.14 -10.96
N SER A 591 30.58 21.47 -10.97
CA SER A 591 31.88 22.10 -11.21
C SER A 591 32.90 21.69 -10.13
N PRO A 592 34.20 21.61 -10.46
CA PRO A 592 35.24 21.30 -9.48
C PRO A 592 35.21 22.24 -8.26
N ASP A 593 34.98 23.53 -8.48
CA ASP A 593 34.85 24.53 -7.42
C ASP A 593 33.68 24.23 -6.47
N PHE A 594 32.54 23.79 -7.02
CA PHE A 594 31.39 23.41 -6.21
C PHE A 594 31.70 22.17 -5.34
N ILE A 595 32.30 21.14 -5.93
CA ILE A 595 32.66 19.90 -5.21
C ILE A 595 33.72 20.18 -4.12
N GLN A 596 34.68 21.07 -4.40
CA GLN A 596 35.69 21.45 -3.42
C GLN A 596 35.09 22.23 -2.24
N ALA A 597 34.16 23.17 -2.53
CA ALA A 597 33.49 23.95 -1.50
C ALA A 597 32.47 23.12 -0.69
N PHE A 598 31.80 22.17 -1.36
CA PHE A 598 30.76 21.33 -0.79
C PHE A 598 31.07 19.86 -1.08
N PRO A 599 31.99 19.22 -0.33
CA PRO A 599 32.29 17.81 -0.52
C PRO A 599 31.10 16.92 -0.16
N VAL A 600 31.01 15.74 -0.76
CA VAL A 600 29.97 14.76 -0.44
C VAL A 600 30.10 14.31 1.02
N ARG A 601 29.03 14.49 1.79
CA ARG A 601 28.94 14.07 3.19
C ARG A 601 28.00 12.88 3.31
N TYR A 602 28.25 12.01 4.26
CA TYR A 602 27.47 10.79 4.44
C TYR A 602 26.86 10.68 5.83
N VAL A 603 25.67 10.08 5.88
CA VAL A 603 25.03 9.58 7.10
C VAL A 603 24.78 8.07 6.97
N PRO A 604 24.71 7.31 8.08
CA PRO A 604 24.45 5.88 7.99
C PRO A 604 23.13 5.55 7.30
N THR A 605 22.06 6.23 7.69
CA THR A 605 20.69 5.98 7.20
C THR A 605 19.85 7.25 7.27
N TYR A 606 18.82 7.34 6.41
CA TYR A 606 17.73 8.31 6.58
C TYR A 606 16.63 7.81 7.53
N GLY A 607 16.73 6.57 8.01
CA GLY A 607 15.72 5.92 8.81
C GLY A 607 14.50 5.48 7.97
N PRO A 608 13.57 4.75 8.59
CA PRO A 608 12.41 4.23 7.89
C PRO A 608 11.47 5.35 7.43
N ARG A 609 10.75 5.10 6.33
CA ARG A 609 9.62 5.94 5.95
C ARG A 609 8.46 5.69 6.90
N ALA A 610 8.07 6.69 7.69
CA ALA A 610 6.88 6.60 8.52
C ALA A 610 5.62 6.72 7.66
N SER A 611 4.57 5.95 7.97
CA SER A 611 3.24 6.17 7.39
C SER A 611 2.77 7.57 7.80
N ARG A 612 2.61 8.46 6.83
CA ARG A 612 2.22 9.86 7.10
C ARG A 612 0.73 9.93 7.40
N ALA A 613 0.39 10.65 8.47
CA ALA A 613 -1.00 10.98 8.74
C ALA A 613 -1.54 11.80 7.56
N SER A 614 -2.71 11.42 7.05
CA SER A 614 -3.38 12.14 5.96
C SER A 614 -4.81 12.46 6.37
N LEU A 615 -5.25 13.69 6.10
CA LEU A 615 -6.64 14.08 6.29
C LEU A 615 -7.46 13.64 5.06
N ARG A 616 -8.25 12.58 5.23
CA ARG A 616 -9.10 12.01 4.19
C ARG A 616 -10.57 12.25 4.53
N GLN A 617 -11.14 13.34 4.02
CA GLN A 617 -12.55 13.68 4.26
C GLN A 617 -13.43 13.45 3.02
N GLY A 618 -12.86 13.56 1.82
CA GLY A 618 -13.59 13.37 0.56
C GLY A 618 -13.72 11.93 0.09
N GLN A 619 -14.52 11.73 -0.96
CA GLN A 619 -14.60 10.43 -1.64
C GLN A 619 -13.28 10.17 -2.40
N PRO A 620 -12.65 8.98 -2.26
CA PRO A 620 -11.47 8.64 -3.02
C PRO A 620 -11.80 8.53 -4.52
N LEU A 621 -10.92 9.07 -5.37
CA LEU A 621 -11.08 9.10 -6.84
C LEU A 621 -10.39 7.91 -7.53
N ASP A 622 -10.37 6.73 -6.88
CA ASP A 622 -9.63 5.58 -7.40
C ASP A 622 -10.21 5.04 -8.70
N GLN A 623 -11.54 4.97 -8.84
CA GLN A 623 -12.19 4.47 -10.06
C GLN A 623 -11.96 5.44 -11.22
N GLU A 624 -12.11 6.74 -10.95
CA GLU A 624 -11.85 7.81 -11.88
C GLU A 624 -10.40 7.83 -12.37
N MET A 625 -9.47 7.58 -11.45
CA MET A 625 -8.05 7.48 -11.77
C MET A 625 -7.80 6.28 -12.68
N ILE A 626 -8.38 5.12 -12.39
CA ILE A 626 -8.27 3.94 -13.25
C ILE A 626 -8.86 4.23 -14.64
N ASP A 627 -10.03 4.87 -14.71
CA ASP A 627 -10.66 5.19 -15.99
C ASP A 627 -9.86 6.23 -16.79
N ARG A 628 -9.27 7.23 -16.10
CA ARG A 628 -8.33 8.19 -16.70
C ARG A 628 -7.12 7.44 -17.25
N LEU A 629 -6.49 6.57 -16.47
CA LEU A 629 -5.31 5.83 -16.88
C LEU A 629 -5.60 4.85 -18.03
N ARG A 630 -6.77 4.17 -18.02
CA ARG A 630 -7.22 3.34 -19.14
C ARG A 630 -7.34 4.16 -20.42
N SER A 631 -7.97 5.34 -20.31
CA SER A 631 -8.10 6.25 -21.46
C SER A 631 -6.78 6.87 -21.94
N LEU A 632 -5.71 6.81 -21.14
CA LEU A 632 -4.34 7.23 -21.50
C LEU A 632 -3.45 6.03 -21.90
N GLY A 633 -4.04 4.83 -21.98
CA GLY A 633 -3.36 3.60 -22.36
C GLY A 633 -2.40 3.03 -21.30
N TYR A 634 -2.48 3.47 -20.05
CA TYR A 634 -1.65 2.96 -18.95
C TYR A 634 -2.18 1.66 -18.33
N VAL A 635 -3.49 1.44 -18.39
CA VAL A 635 -4.19 0.28 -17.81
C VAL A 635 -5.00 -0.39 -18.90
N ARG A 636 -5.01 -1.72 -18.94
CA ARG A 636 -5.81 -2.49 -19.93
C ARG A 636 -7.20 -2.86 -19.43
#